data_AF-A0A925BEW9-F1
#
_entry.id   AF-A0A925BEW9-F1
#
_cell.length_a   1.000
_cell.length_b   1.000
_cell.length_c   1.000
_cell.angle_alpha   90.00
_cell.angle_beta   90.00
_cell.angle_gamma   90.00
#
_symmetry.space_group_name_H-M   'P 1'
#
loop_
_entity.id
_entity.type
_entity.pdbx_description
1 polymer ?
#
loop_
_entity_poly.entity_id
_entity_poly.type
_entity_poly.pdbx_seq_one_letter_code
_entity_poly.pdbx_strand_id
1 'polypeptide(L)'
;MAKLRTLVVFGIVGLLFGFQQLAASPATIATRYLAFQMFTGAPDPSVPIGVSGRNPLSPPPSKDEMSRFVQRMIEEIGTTGDAETKLAFIIGPLAFDHTDAQLRQMIEDAFEIALEQDIAVGFHIDDSMFWARRSDLWEDPANVEWLDWEGTPGTGRRLDWGPEPTWIFPQMCVNSAAIQAAVHHLASDVIGDAVSDGIDTLEAQGKPELFAGVIMGWETQIGRDFETDQYVGYCALTNRGFSREQPPQDLDREREQVVQAFIELWAGGIAEAGVSQEKIYSHTAVVSTHTYENMEERSGVTYSQVNQFAPPSVSFGEHYNPGYSTYPQQGLMEQLYDELERHGSPAWASAEGTNVQLGFLASGGSMETYLAWMFNHGAALVNIFGWGVGSETSANPFRTTAEAPDSLAAYRKFLGGEALVEGDYVFPDLPARIQTIQSELPAWIEQNPSRQPEVEALMLQLSQYLEENNCDEASRVADEILALITP
;
A
#
# COMPACT_ATOMS: atom_id res chain seq x y z
N MET A 1 -42.05 82.38 1.12
CA MET A 1 -42.73 81.06 1.14
C MET A 1 -41.73 80.00 0.70
N ALA A 2 -41.73 78.88 1.42
CA ALA A 2 -40.78 77.77 1.45
C ALA A 2 -40.25 77.24 0.10
N LYS A 3 -38.98 76.81 0.06
CA LYS A 3 -38.62 75.40 0.34
C LYS A 3 -37.12 75.19 0.55
N LEU A 4 -36.88 74.27 1.48
CA LEU A 4 -35.67 73.78 2.10
C LEU A 4 -34.80 72.96 1.13
N ARG A 5 -33.48 73.14 1.13
CA ARG A 5 -32.50 72.12 0.70
C ARG A 5 -31.33 72.12 1.68
N THR A 6 -31.22 71.02 2.42
CA THR A 6 -30.13 70.70 3.35
C THR A 6 -28.93 70.23 2.55
N LEU A 7 -27.79 70.91 2.70
CA LEU A 7 -26.48 70.47 2.23
C LEU A 7 -25.64 70.17 3.48
N VAL A 8 -25.27 68.91 3.67
CA VAL A 8 -24.38 68.48 4.76
C VAL A 8 -22.96 68.42 4.22
N VAL A 9 -22.08 69.20 4.83
CA VAL A 9 -20.63 69.22 4.62
C VAL A 9 -20.02 68.20 5.58
N PHE A 10 -19.32 67.18 5.06
CA PHE A 10 -18.50 66.28 5.86
C PHE A 10 -17.07 66.80 5.96
N GLY A 11 -16.58 66.89 7.19
CA GLY A 11 -15.21 67.29 7.54
C GLY A 11 -14.20 66.17 7.27
N ILE A 12 -12.99 66.59 6.88
CA ILE A 12 -11.82 65.75 6.69
C ILE A 12 -11.02 65.74 8.00
N VAL A 13 -10.81 64.55 8.57
CA VAL A 13 -9.77 64.25 9.57
C VAL A 13 -8.99 63.05 9.06
N GLY A 14 -7.68 63.21 8.97
CA GLY A 14 -6.76 62.22 8.42
C GLY A 14 -6.45 61.05 9.34
N LEU A 15 -5.98 59.95 8.75
CA LEU A 15 -5.31 58.85 9.43
C LEU A 15 -4.25 58.26 8.48
N LEU A 16 -2.99 58.45 8.88
CA LEU A 16 -1.81 57.78 8.35
C LEU A 16 -1.89 56.30 8.73
N PHE A 17 -2.04 55.41 7.75
CA PHE A 17 -1.85 53.98 7.93
C PHE A 17 -0.48 53.58 7.36
N GLY A 18 0.39 53.08 8.25
CA GLY A 18 1.61 52.38 7.87
C GLY A 18 1.26 51.03 7.26
N PHE A 19 1.80 50.76 6.07
CA PHE A 19 1.81 49.42 5.50
C PHE A 19 2.84 48.59 6.25
N GLN A 20 2.40 47.72 7.16
CA GLN A 20 3.19 46.55 7.53
C GLN A 20 3.02 45.53 6.41
N GLN A 21 4.13 45.24 5.71
CA GLN A 21 4.25 44.05 4.89
C GLN A 21 3.97 42.83 5.78
N LEU A 22 2.83 42.19 5.56
CA LEU A 22 2.61 40.82 6.00
C LEU A 22 3.62 39.97 5.23
N ALA A 23 4.71 39.59 5.90
CA ALA A 23 5.56 38.52 5.42
C ALA A 23 4.69 37.27 5.34
N ALA A 24 4.56 36.69 4.14
CA ALA A 24 4.01 35.35 4.01
C ALA A 24 4.89 34.42 4.85
N SER A 25 4.31 33.73 5.82
CA SER A 25 5.00 32.62 6.48
C SER A 25 5.50 31.67 5.39
N PRO A 26 6.76 31.23 5.39
CA PRO A 26 7.20 30.20 4.47
C PRO A 26 6.29 28.99 4.65
N ALA A 27 5.76 28.48 3.54
CA ALA A 27 4.99 27.24 3.57
C ALA A 27 5.91 26.16 4.16
N THR A 28 5.58 25.69 5.37
CA THR A 28 6.24 24.53 5.96
C THR A 28 6.00 23.35 5.04
N ILE A 29 7.08 22.79 4.50
CA ILE A 29 7.02 21.56 3.70
C ILE A 29 6.54 20.45 4.65
N ALA A 30 5.49 19.72 4.25
CA ALA A 30 5.00 18.60 5.03
C ALA A 30 6.08 17.51 5.14
N THR A 31 6.25 16.94 6.33
CA THR A 31 7.20 15.84 6.57
C THR A 31 6.88 14.65 5.66
N ARG A 32 7.91 14.08 5.04
CA ARG A 32 7.83 12.83 4.26
C ARG A 32 8.41 11.67 5.05
N TYR A 33 7.79 10.51 4.92
CA TYR A 33 8.07 9.35 5.77
C TYR A 33 8.56 8.17 4.95
N LEU A 34 9.77 7.70 5.26
CA LEU A 34 10.23 6.38 4.87
C LEU A 34 9.92 5.44 6.03
N ALA A 35 9.00 4.52 5.81
CA ALA A 35 8.46 3.66 6.84
C ALA A 35 8.75 2.19 6.55
N PHE A 36 8.70 1.34 7.58
CA PHE A 36 8.84 -0.10 7.44
C PHE A 36 7.72 -0.82 8.17
N GLN A 37 7.11 -1.81 7.51
CA GLN A 37 6.00 -2.58 8.05
C GLN A 37 6.50 -3.52 9.14
N MET A 38 5.90 -3.42 10.32
CA MET A 38 6.06 -4.35 11.43
C MET A 38 4.78 -5.17 11.60
N PHE A 39 4.90 -6.50 11.58
CA PHE A 39 3.74 -7.38 11.68
C PHE A 39 3.28 -7.60 13.11
N THR A 40 1.97 -7.54 13.32
CA THR A 40 1.32 -7.78 14.62
C THR A 40 0.50 -9.08 14.66
N GLY A 41 0.44 -9.84 13.57
CA GLY A 41 -0.29 -11.11 13.49
C GLY A 41 0.31 -12.26 14.33
N ALA A 42 1.47 -12.02 14.95
CA ALA A 42 2.19 -12.94 15.82
C ALA A 42 2.93 -12.20 16.95
N PRO A 43 3.26 -12.89 18.07
CA PRO A 43 4.08 -12.29 19.13
C PRO A 43 5.49 -11.89 18.68
N ASP A 44 5.98 -12.52 17.62
CA ASP A 44 7.26 -12.22 16.98
C ASP A 44 6.99 -11.46 15.68
N PRO A 45 7.38 -10.16 15.58
CA PRO A 45 7.15 -9.35 14.40
C PRO A 45 7.85 -9.83 13.12
N SER A 46 8.82 -10.74 13.24
CA SER A 46 9.50 -11.35 12.08
C SER A 46 8.66 -12.42 11.40
N VAL A 47 7.57 -12.88 12.01
CA VAL A 47 6.74 -13.95 11.44
C VAL A 47 5.73 -13.34 10.46
N PRO A 48 5.86 -13.58 9.14
CA PRO A 48 4.90 -13.07 8.17
C PRO A 48 3.52 -13.67 8.37
N ILE A 49 2.53 -12.89 8.01
CA ILE A 49 1.13 -13.31 7.99
C ILE A 49 0.93 -14.30 6.81
N GLY A 50 0.10 -15.32 7.00
CA GLY A 50 -0.16 -16.35 5.98
C GLY A 50 0.70 -17.62 6.09
N VAL A 51 2.00 -17.54 6.42
CA VAL A 51 2.90 -18.73 6.46
C VAL A 51 2.53 -19.72 7.58
N SER A 52 1.85 -19.25 8.62
CA SER A 52 1.43 -20.09 9.75
C SER A 52 0.03 -20.69 9.60
N GLY A 53 -0.76 -20.30 8.59
CA GLY A 53 -2.18 -20.67 8.47
C GLY A 53 -3.01 -20.29 9.71
N ARG A 54 -2.51 -19.38 10.55
CA ARG A 54 -3.17 -19.02 11.82
C ARG A 54 -4.23 -17.98 11.55
N ASN A 55 -5.42 -18.46 11.30
CA ASN A 55 -6.65 -17.72 11.47
C ASN A 55 -7.41 -18.38 12.65
N PRO A 56 -7.65 -17.69 13.78
CA PRO A 56 -7.43 -16.26 14.01
C PRO A 56 -5.96 -15.86 14.18
N LEU A 57 -5.67 -14.55 14.08
CA LEU A 57 -4.37 -13.97 14.41
C LEU A 57 -3.92 -14.40 15.82
N SER A 58 -2.60 -14.54 16.00
CA SER A 58 -2.02 -14.79 17.33
C SER A 58 -2.02 -13.51 18.17
N PRO A 59 -1.78 -13.57 19.49
CA PRO A 59 -1.63 -12.36 20.29
C PRO A 59 -0.56 -11.42 19.71
N PRO A 60 -0.74 -10.09 19.85
CA PRO A 60 0.20 -9.11 19.31
C PRO A 60 1.56 -9.16 20.02
N PRO A 61 2.61 -8.57 19.41
CA PRO A 61 3.92 -8.43 20.05
C PRO A 61 3.83 -7.55 21.31
N SER A 62 4.71 -7.78 22.27
CA SER A 62 4.85 -6.89 23.43
C SER A 62 5.61 -5.61 23.06
N LYS A 63 5.48 -4.55 23.87
CA LYS A 63 6.30 -3.34 23.74
C LYS A 63 7.80 -3.65 23.60
N ASP A 64 8.33 -4.59 24.38
CA ASP A 64 9.75 -4.96 24.33
C ASP A 64 10.17 -5.64 23.02
N GLU A 65 9.29 -6.41 22.38
CA GLU A 65 9.56 -6.98 21.04
C GLU A 65 9.48 -5.89 19.97
N MET A 66 8.46 -5.03 20.01
CA MET A 66 8.31 -3.90 19.09
C MET A 66 9.51 -2.94 19.20
N SER A 67 9.90 -2.59 20.44
CA SER A 67 11.02 -1.70 20.73
C SER A 67 12.35 -2.23 20.20
N ARG A 68 12.60 -3.55 20.33
CA ARG A 68 13.81 -4.20 19.77
C ARG A 68 13.81 -4.27 18.24
N PHE A 69 12.66 -4.50 17.64
CA PHE A 69 12.52 -4.44 16.18
C PHE A 69 12.89 -3.05 15.66
N VAL A 70 12.32 -2.01 16.27
CA VAL A 70 12.58 -0.61 15.93
C VAL A 70 14.04 -0.22 16.19
N GLN A 71 14.60 -0.62 17.33
CA GLN A 71 15.99 -0.31 17.67
C GLN A 71 16.96 -0.88 16.62
N ARG A 72 16.76 -2.14 16.19
CA ARG A 72 17.59 -2.76 15.15
C ARG A 72 17.52 -1.98 13.83
N MET A 73 16.31 -1.58 13.44
CA MET A 73 16.11 -0.78 12.23
C MET A 73 16.87 0.55 12.30
N ILE A 74 16.80 1.26 13.42
CA ILE A 74 17.55 2.50 13.64
C ILE A 74 19.06 2.26 13.62
N GLU A 75 19.53 1.18 14.24
CA GLU A 75 20.96 0.83 14.28
C GLU A 75 21.52 0.49 12.90
N GLU A 76 20.78 -0.24 12.08
CA GLU A 76 21.21 -0.64 10.74
C GLU A 76 21.13 0.52 9.73
N ILE A 77 20.07 1.33 9.77
CA ILE A 77 19.94 2.51 8.90
C ILE A 77 20.88 3.63 9.38
N GLY A 78 21.06 3.80 10.70
CA GLY A 78 22.02 4.72 11.31
C GLY A 78 21.54 6.17 11.44
N THR A 79 20.30 6.48 11.10
CA THR A 79 19.66 7.79 11.30
C THR A 79 18.14 7.65 11.34
N THR A 80 17.45 8.55 12.05
CA THR A 80 15.99 8.67 12.02
C THR A 80 15.51 9.82 11.12
N GLY A 81 16.44 10.54 10.48
CA GLY A 81 16.15 11.72 9.68
C GLY A 81 15.88 12.98 10.51
N ASP A 82 15.14 13.93 9.94
CA ASP A 82 14.80 15.23 10.52
C ASP A 82 13.31 15.56 10.37
N ALA A 83 12.93 16.84 10.50
CA ALA A 83 11.55 17.28 10.40
C ALA A 83 10.98 17.28 8.97
N GLU A 84 11.83 17.25 7.93
CA GLU A 84 11.40 17.23 6.52
C GLU A 84 11.34 15.80 5.99
N THR A 85 12.27 14.95 6.40
CA THR A 85 12.32 13.51 6.06
C THR A 85 12.54 12.68 7.30
N LYS A 86 11.57 11.84 7.69
CA LYS A 86 11.61 11.07 8.93
C LYS A 86 11.52 9.57 8.67
N LEU A 87 12.33 8.80 9.38
CA LEU A 87 12.21 7.35 9.45
C LEU A 87 10.97 7.02 10.28
N ALA A 88 10.21 6.02 9.86
CA ALA A 88 9.03 5.56 10.55
C ALA A 88 8.99 4.03 10.66
N PHE A 89 8.20 3.53 11.60
CA PHE A 89 7.71 2.16 11.59
C PHE A 89 6.19 2.16 11.55
N ILE A 90 5.61 1.23 10.79
CA ILE A 90 4.16 1.07 10.68
C ILE A 90 3.77 -0.21 11.40
N ILE A 91 2.92 -0.11 12.41
CA ILE A 91 2.42 -1.30 13.11
C ILE A 91 1.14 -1.80 12.42
N GLY A 92 1.06 -3.09 12.14
CA GLY A 92 -0.17 -3.67 11.59
C GLY A 92 -0.03 -5.16 11.26
N PRO A 93 -1.13 -5.86 10.99
CA PRO A 93 -2.49 -5.36 10.90
C PRO A 93 -3.13 -5.07 12.26
N LEU A 94 -3.77 -3.91 12.38
CA LEU A 94 -4.81 -3.68 13.39
C LEU A 94 -6.13 -4.23 12.83
N ALA A 95 -6.75 -5.20 13.49
CA ALA A 95 -7.79 -6.05 12.89
C ALA A 95 -8.88 -6.46 13.87
N PHE A 96 -10.00 -6.95 13.35
CA PHE A 96 -11.15 -7.45 14.12
C PHE A 96 -10.83 -8.66 15.02
N ASP A 97 -9.76 -9.40 14.74
CA ASP A 97 -9.28 -10.48 15.59
C ASP A 97 -8.65 -10.00 16.91
N HIS A 98 -8.30 -8.71 17.00
CA HIS A 98 -7.80 -8.10 18.22
C HIS A 98 -8.96 -7.57 19.07
N THR A 99 -8.81 -7.63 20.39
CA THR A 99 -9.75 -6.96 21.29
C THR A 99 -9.48 -5.45 21.33
N ASP A 100 -10.49 -4.66 21.70
CA ASP A 100 -10.37 -3.21 21.89
C ASP A 100 -9.18 -2.80 22.78
N ALA A 101 -8.92 -3.58 23.83
CA ALA A 101 -7.79 -3.34 24.75
C ALA A 101 -6.44 -3.68 24.11
N GLN A 102 -6.38 -4.72 23.27
CA GLN A 102 -5.16 -5.05 22.53
C GLN A 102 -4.84 -3.98 21.48
N LEU A 103 -5.85 -3.49 20.77
CA LEU A 103 -5.70 -2.42 19.78
C LEU A 103 -5.18 -1.14 20.44
N ARG A 104 -5.80 -0.70 21.54
CA ARG A 104 -5.33 0.46 22.32
C ARG A 104 -3.89 0.30 22.81
N GLN A 105 -3.59 -0.82 23.47
CA GLN A 105 -2.26 -1.04 24.02
C GLN A 105 -1.18 -1.02 22.94
N MET A 106 -1.42 -1.63 21.77
CA MET A 106 -0.47 -1.57 20.65
C MET A 106 -0.23 -0.14 20.17
N ILE A 107 -1.28 0.66 20.07
CA ILE A 107 -1.20 2.05 19.63
C ILE A 107 -0.43 2.89 20.66
N GLU A 108 -0.81 2.80 21.93
CA GLU A 108 -0.14 3.47 23.06
C GLU A 108 1.35 3.10 23.12
N ASP A 109 1.67 1.80 23.12
CA ASP A 109 3.05 1.30 23.17
C ASP A 109 3.90 1.84 22.00
N ALA A 110 3.31 1.94 20.80
CA ALA A 110 4.01 2.41 19.62
C ALA A 110 4.28 3.92 19.65
N PHE A 111 3.35 4.74 20.16
CA PHE A 111 3.64 6.16 20.42
C PHE A 111 4.71 6.36 21.49
N GLU A 112 4.71 5.54 22.55
CA GLU A 112 5.78 5.56 23.55
C GLU A 112 7.14 5.22 22.93
N ILE A 113 7.22 4.18 22.10
CA ILE A 113 8.45 3.81 21.38
C ILE A 113 8.91 4.94 20.46
N ALA A 114 7.99 5.57 19.72
CA ALA A 114 8.29 6.69 18.84
C ALA A 114 8.98 7.84 19.59
N LEU A 115 8.45 8.20 20.77
CA LEU A 115 9.03 9.22 21.64
C LEU A 115 10.38 8.81 22.23
N GLU A 116 10.48 7.57 22.72
CA GLU A 116 11.68 7.02 23.35
C GLU A 116 12.86 6.91 22.37
N GLN A 117 12.59 6.61 21.10
CA GLN A 117 13.61 6.32 20.08
C GLN A 117 13.74 7.39 18.98
N ASP A 118 12.99 8.49 19.08
CA ASP A 118 12.98 9.60 18.12
C ASP A 118 12.74 9.17 16.66
N ILE A 119 11.76 8.31 16.48
CA ILE A 119 11.34 7.74 15.19
C ILE A 119 9.83 7.95 15.03
N ALA A 120 9.35 8.17 13.80
CA ALA A 120 7.93 8.31 13.57
C ALA A 120 7.19 6.96 13.65
N VAL A 121 5.90 7.02 13.98
CA VAL A 121 5.00 5.86 14.04
C VAL A 121 3.81 6.08 13.12
N GLY A 122 3.36 5.01 12.48
CA GLY A 122 2.06 4.95 11.83
C GLY A 122 1.39 3.60 12.06
N PHE A 123 0.16 3.49 11.56
CA PHE A 123 -0.71 2.34 11.81
C PHE A 123 -1.27 1.81 10.50
N HIS A 124 -1.34 0.49 10.34
CA HIS A 124 -1.92 -0.16 9.17
C HIS A 124 -3.04 -1.07 9.62
N ILE A 125 -4.26 -0.73 9.20
CA ILE A 125 -5.49 -1.41 9.59
C ILE A 125 -5.80 -2.48 8.56
N ASP A 126 -6.03 -3.71 9.01
CA ASP A 126 -6.76 -4.69 8.22
C ASP A 126 -8.26 -4.48 8.42
N ASP A 127 -8.93 -4.21 7.31
CA ASP A 127 -10.33 -3.83 7.27
C ASP A 127 -11.27 -5.02 7.01
N SER A 128 -10.74 -6.18 6.58
CA SER A 128 -11.58 -7.21 5.98
C SER A 128 -11.03 -8.65 6.00
N MET A 129 -9.74 -8.90 6.27
CA MET A 129 -9.18 -10.26 6.19
C MET A 129 -9.26 -11.04 7.51
N PHE A 130 -8.97 -10.39 8.64
CA PHE A 130 -8.75 -11.04 9.93
C PHE A 130 -9.85 -10.70 10.94
N TRP A 131 -10.91 -11.50 10.88
CA TRP A 131 -12.10 -11.34 11.71
C TRP A 131 -12.70 -12.67 12.20
N ALA A 132 -11.91 -13.74 12.18
CA ALA A 132 -12.32 -15.07 12.62
C ALA A 132 -12.79 -15.14 14.07
N ARG A 133 -12.30 -14.26 14.95
CA ARG A 133 -12.77 -14.20 16.34
C ARG A 133 -14.14 -13.56 16.50
N ARG A 134 -14.67 -12.93 15.45
CA ARG A 134 -15.99 -12.28 15.44
C ARG A 134 -17.09 -13.25 15.01
N SER A 135 -17.22 -14.38 15.71
CA SER A 135 -18.31 -15.34 15.43
C SER A 135 -19.69 -14.72 15.64
N ASP A 136 -19.78 -13.69 16.49
CA ASP A 136 -20.97 -12.85 16.63
C ASP A 136 -21.37 -12.14 15.32
N LEU A 137 -20.44 -11.95 14.39
CA LEU A 137 -20.70 -11.38 13.07
C LEU A 137 -20.77 -12.46 11.98
N TRP A 138 -19.75 -13.31 11.81
CA TRP A 138 -19.64 -14.19 10.64
C TRP A 138 -20.57 -15.41 10.68
N GLU A 139 -21.13 -15.79 11.83
CA GLU A 139 -22.15 -16.85 11.90
C GLU A 139 -23.51 -16.40 11.32
N ASP A 140 -23.75 -15.09 11.21
CA ASP A 140 -24.94 -14.55 10.52
C ASP A 140 -24.65 -14.41 9.02
N PRO A 141 -25.35 -15.18 8.14
CA PRO A 141 -25.13 -15.13 6.71
C PRO A 141 -25.48 -13.77 6.07
N ALA A 142 -26.20 -12.88 6.77
CA ALA A 142 -26.44 -11.51 6.32
C ALA A 142 -25.19 -10.61 6.40
N ASN A 143 -24.16 -11.04 7.13
CA ASN A 143 -22.89 -10.32 7.28
C ASN A 143 -21.78 -10.89 6.39
N VAL A 144 -22.06 -11.95 5.64
CA VAL A 144 -21.12 -12.63 4.74
C VAL A 144 -21.51 -12.32 3.31
N GLU A 145 -20.51 -12.06 2.45
CA GLU A 145 -20.75 -11.82 1.03
C GLU A 145 -21.34 -13.04 0.33
N TRP A 146 -22.09 -12.78 -0.72
CA TRP A 146 -22.83 -13.80 -1.46
C TRP A 146 -22.21 -14.08 -2.83
N LEU A 147 -22.36 -15.32 -3.27
CA LEU A 147 -21.97 -15.84 -4.59
C LEU A 147 -22.97 -15.46 -5.69
N ASP A 148 -24.23 -15.22 -5.32
CA ASP A 148 -25.32 -15.02 -6.26
C ASP A 148 -26.47 -14.17 -5.68
N TRP A 149 -27.48 -13.92 -6.50
CA TRP A 149 -28.69 -13.18 -6.13
C TRP A 149 -29.66 -13.97 -5.24
N GLU A 150 -29.47 -15.29 -5.10
CA GLU A 150 -30.24 -16.15 -4.21
C GLU A 150 -29.80 -16.04 -2.75
N GLY A 151 -28.65 -15.39 -2.53
CA GLY A 151 -28.06 -15.23 -1.22
C GLY A 151 -27.31 -16.45 -0.75
N THR A 152 -26.69 -17.20 -1.68
CA THR A 152 -25.75 -18.26 -1.33
C THR A 152 -24.51 -17.65 -0.66
N PRO A 153 -24.23 -17.92 0.63
CA PRO A 153 -23.09 -17.34 1.32
C PRO A 153 -21.76 -17.86 0.76
N GLY A 154 -20.74 -16.99 0.75
CA GLY A 154 -19.37 -17.37 0.42
C GLY A 154 -18.80 -18.39 1.40
N THR A 155 -17.93 -19.26 0.89
CA THR A 155 -17.28 -20.36 1.62
C THR A 155 -15.94 -19.94 2.25
N GLY A 156 -15.37 -18.84 1.78
CA GLY A 156 -14.10 -18.30 2.23
C GLY A 156 -13.61 -17.22 1.27
N ARG A 157 -12.76 -16.30 1.72
CA ARG A 157 -12.05 -15.40 0.81
C ARG A 157 -10.79 -16.10 0.31
N ARG A 158 -10.60 -16.06 -1.01
CA ARG A 158 -9.40 -16.53 -1.68
C ARG A 158 -8.33 -15.44 -1.67
N LEU A 159 -7.11 -15.79 -1.25
CA LEU A 159 -5.93 -14.94 -1.36
C LEU A 159 -4.84 -15.65 -2.16
N ASP A 160 -4.30 -15.00 -3.18
CA ASP A 160 -3.28 -15.55 -4.07
C ASP A 160 -1.86 -15.06 -3.66
N TRP A 161 -1.52 -15.18 -2.38
CA TRP A 161 -0.22 -14.74 -1.82
C TRP A 161 0.96 -15.68 -2.10
N GLY A 162 0.71 -16.83 -2.71
CA GLY A 162 1.71 -17.86 -2.94
C GLY A 162 1.35 -18.76 -4.12
N PRO A 163 2.12 -19.83 -4.35
CA PRO A 163 1.88 -20.75 -5.47
C PRO A 163 0.54 -21.47 -5.36
N GLU A 164 0.02 -21.61 -4.14
CA GLU A 164 -1.31 -22.16 -3.88
C GLU A 164 -2.18 -21.08 -3.21
N PRO A 165 -3.49 -21.05 -3.52
CA PRO A 165 -4.41 -20.10 -2.91
C PRO A 165 -4.54 -20.36 -1.42
N THR A 166 -4.58 -19.29 -0.64
CA THR A 166 -4.81 -19.34 0.81
C THR A 166 -6.28 -19.07 1.10
N TRP A 167 -6.87 -19.97 1.89
CA TRP A 167 -8.21 -19.77 2.45
C TRP A 167 -8.12 -18.88 3.69
N ILE A 168 -8.97 -17.87 3.75
CA ILE A 168 -9.30 -17.15 4.98
C ILE A 168 -10.83 -17.10 5.15
N PHE A 169 -11.28 -16.56 6.29
CA PHE A 169 -12.71 -16.46 6.59
C PHE A 169 -13.47 -15.76 5.44
N PRO A 170 -14.75 -16.10 5.24
CA PRO A 170 -15.57 -15.51 4.19
C PRO A 170 -15.46 -13.98 4.17
N GLN A 171 -15.60 -13.38 2.99
CA GLN A 171 -15.56 -11.93 2.91
C GLN A 171 -16.80 -11.31 3.58
N MET A 172 -16.61 -10.21 4.32
CA MET A 172 -17.71 -9.47 4.94
C MET A 172 -18.63 -8.87 3.88
N CYS A 173 -19.94 -8.94 4.08
CA CYS A 173 -20.89 -8.06 3.42
C CYS A 173 -20.75 -6.65 4.00
N VAL A 174 -19.82 -5.88 3.42
CA VAL A 174 -19.25 -4.66 4.02
C VAL A 174 -20.27 -3.55 4.33
N ASN A 175 -21.43 -3.57 3.69
CA ASN A 175 -22.51 -2.62 3.92
C ASN A 175 -23.70 -3.21 4.72
N SER A 176 -23.53 -4.38 5.35
CA SER A 176 -24.51 -4.86 6.32
C SER A 176 -24.50 -3.96 7.56
N ALA A 177 -25.66 -3.77 8.19
CA ALA A 177 -25.77 -2.87 9.34
C ALA A 177 -24.86 -3.29 10.52
N ALA A 178 -24.69 -4.59 10.75
CA ALA A 178 -23.85 -5.09 11.84
C ALA A 178 -22.35 -4.91 11.55
N ILE A 179 -21.92 -5.13 10.30
CA ILE A 179 -20.54 -4.86 9.87
C ILE A 179 -20.25 -3.36 9.96
N GLN A 180 -21.13 -2.50 9.44
CA GLN A 180 -20.94 -1.06 9.50
C GLN A 180 -20.85 -0.53 10.94
N ALA A 181 -21.68 -1.04 11.85
CA ALA A 181 -21.61 -0.69 13.26
C ALA A 181 -20.29 -1.15 13.91
N ALA A 182 -19.81 -2.35 13.56
CA ALA A 182 -18.55 -2.87 14.08
C ALA A 182 -17.34 -2.10 13.54
N VAL A 183 -17.37 -1.69 12.26
CA VAL A 183 -16.38 -0.81 11.66
C VAL A 183 -16.38 0.55 12.34
N HIS A 184 -17.54 1.20 12.51
CA HIS A 184 -17.61 2.51 13.15
C HIS A 184 -17.04 2.49 14.56
N HIS A 185 -17.43 1.49 15.37
CA HIS A 185 -16.85 1.26 16.70
C HIS A 185 -15.32 1.13 16.66
N LEU A 186 -14.77 0.31 15.77
CA LEU A 186 -13.32 0.15 15.68
C LEU A 186 -12.60 1.41 15.16
N ALA A 187 -13.13 2.03 14.11
CA ALA A 187 -12.55 3.18 13.44
C ALA A 187 -12.55 4.42 14.34
N SER A 188 -13.70 4.81 14.89
CA SER A 188 -13.83 5.99 15.74
C SER A 188 -13.46 5.68 17.18
N ASP A 189 -14.17 4.74 17.79
CA ASP A 189 -14.21 4.64 19.26
C ASP A 189 -13.05 3.83 19.83
N VAL A 190 -12.26 3.14 19.01
CA VAL A 190 -11.15 2.27 19.47
C VAL A 190 -9.82 2.72 18.92
N ILE A 191 -9.65 2.64 17.60
CA ILE A 191 -8.39 2.94 16.94
C ILE A 191 -8.22 4.45 16.80
N GLY A 192 -9.24 5.15 16.29
CA GLY A 192 -9.23 6.61 16.13
C GLY A 192 -8.98 7.34 17.45
N ASP A 193 -9.74 7.01 18.50
CA ASP A 193 -9.58 7.56 19.85
C ASP A 193 -8.14 7.40 20.39
N ALA A 194 -7.59 6.17 20.34
CA ALA A 194 -6.23 5.90 20.79
C ALA A 194 -5.16 6.60 19.94
N VAL A 195 -5.37 6.70 18.63
CA VAL A 195 -4.46 7.43 17.73
C VAL A 195 -4.51 8.92 18.04
N SER A 196 -5.69 9.49 18.28
CA SER A 196 -5.84 10.90 18.65
C SER A 196 -5.12 11.21 19.97
N ASP A 197 -5.30 10.38 21.00
CA ASP A 197 -4.58 10.54 22.28
C ASP A 197 -3.05 10.51 22.10
N GLY A 198 -2.56 9.64 21.21
CA GLY A 198 -1.15 9.58 20.85
C GLY A 198 -0.66 10.83 20.12
N ILE A 199 -1.43 11.34 19.17
CA ILE A 199 -1.14 12.61 18.46
C ILE A 199 -1.08 13.77 19.46
N ASP A 200 -2.08 13.91 20.33
CA ASP A 200 -2.11 14.95 21.38
C ASP A 200 -0.86 14.87 22.27
N THR A 201 -0.41 13.65 22.59
CA THR A 201 0.82 13.43 23.36
C THR A 201 2.05 13.91 22.60
N LEU A 202 2.17 13.61 21.31
CA LEU A 202 3.27 14.09 20.46
C LEU A 202 3.28 15.62 20.35
N GLU A 203 2.11 16.23 20.13
CA GLU A 203 1.95 17.69 20.07
C GLU A 203 2.35 18.37 21.38
N ALA A 204 1.93 17.81 22.52
CA ALA A 204 2.29 18.32 23.84
C ALA A 204 3.80 18.25 24.12
N GLN A 205 4.50 17.30 23.50
CA GLN A 205 5.97 17.18 23.55
C GLN A 205 6.69 18.01 22.47
N GLY A 206 5.94 18.70 21.60
CA GLY A 206 6.49 19.48 20.50
C GLY A 206 7.14 18.63 19.41
N LYS A 207 6.65 17.40 19.21
CA LYS A 207 7.15 16.43 18.23
C LYS A 207 6.04 15.90 17.28
N PRO A 208 5.18 16.75 16.69
CA PRO A 208 4.09 16.31 15.82
C PRO A 208 4.58 15.54 14.58
N GLU A 209 5.82 15.77 14.15
CA GLU A 209 6.45 15.07 13.03
C GLU A 209 6.62 13.57 13.28
N LEU A 210 6.54 13.09 14.53
CA LEU A 210 6.63 11.65 14.84
C LEU A 210 5.35 10.87 14.50
N PHE A 211 4.30 11.50 13.98
CA PHE A 211 3.13 10.79 13.46
C PHE A 211 3.16 10.70 11.93
N ALA A 212 3.39 9.50 11.40
CA ALA A 212 3.44 9.23 9.96
C ALA A 212 2.05 9.14 9.33
N GLY A 213 1.07 8.58 10.06
CA GLY A 213 -0.32 8.48 9.64
C GLY A 213 -0.98 7.12 9.90
N VAL A 214 -2.18 6.94 9.36
CA VAL A 214 -2.96 5.71 9.37
C VAL A 214 -3.20 5.26 7.93
N ILE A 215 -2.82 4.03 7.61
CA ILE A 215 -3.13 3.34 6.37
C ILE A 215 -4.39 2.51 6.60
N MET A 216 -5.41 2.80 5.80
CA MET A 216 -6.75 2.23 5.86
C MET A 216 -6.90 1.10 4.85
N GLY A 217 -7.09 -0.10 5.40
CA GLY A 217 -7.30 -1.31 4.62
C GLY A 217 -6.01 -2.07 4.41
N TRP A 218 -6.16 -3.37 4.12
CA TRP A 218 -5.07 -4.24 3.71
C TRP A 218 -5.41 -4.77 2.32
N GLU A 219 -5.26 -3.91 1.31
CA GLU A 219 -5.72 -4.16 -0.06
C GLU A 219 -7.26 -4.32 -0.12
N THR A 220 -7.98 -3.26 0.25
CA THR A 220 -9.46 -3.23 0.31
C THR A 220 -10.07 -3.55 -1.06
N GLN A 221 -10.99 -4.51 -1.11
CA GLN A 221 -11.50 -5.07 -2.36
C GLN A 221 -12.82 -5.85 -2.20
N ILE A 222 -13.42 -6.25 -3.32
CA ILE A 222 -14.37 -7.37 -3.41
C ILE A 222 -13.71 -8.55 -4.13
N GLY A 223 -13.38 -9.60 -3.37
CA GLY A 223 -12.55 -10.69 -3.87
C GLY A 223 -13.31 -11.83 -4.54
N ARG A 224 -12.64 -12.98 -4.58
CA ARG A 224 -13.18 -14.25 -5.03
C ARG A 224 -13.46 -15.17 -3.85
N ASP A 225 -14.48 -15.99 -4.02
CA ASP A 225 -14.78 -17.10 -3.14
C ASP A 225 -13.73 -18.22 -3.30
N PHE A 226 -13.36 -18.86 -2.19
CA PHE A 226 -12.30 -19.85 -2.18
C PHE A 226 -12.66 -21.16 -2.89
N GLU A 227 -13.82 -21.74 -2.62
CA GLU A 227 -14.19 -23.05 -3.19
C GLU A 227 -14.59 -22.96 -4.67
N THR A 228 -15.26 -21.87 -5.07
CA THR A 228 -15.84 -21.74 -6.41
C THR A 228 -15.03 -20.87 -7.37
N ASP A 229 -14.07 -20.10 -6.85
CA ASP A 229 -13.30 -19.07 -7.58
C ASP A 229 -14.18 -17.97 -8.23
N GLN A 230 -15.44 -17.86 -7.81
CA GLN A 230 -16.37 -16.85 -8.32
C GLN A 230 -16.21 -15.52 -7.58
N TYR A 231 -16.35 -14.41 -8.30
CA TYR A 231 -16.41 -13.09 -7.69
C TYR A 231 -17.69 -12.92 -6.86
N VAL A 232 -17.52 -12.43 -5.62
CA VAL A 232 -18.63 -12.18 -4.69
C VAL A 232 -19.18 -10.75 -4.85
N GLY A 233 -19.87 -10.22 -3.84
CA GLY A 233 -20.41 -8.85 -3.84
C GLY A 233 -21.92 -8.76 -3.99
N TYR A 234 -22.62 -9.89 -4.13
CA TYR A 234 -24.07 -9.88 -4.33
C TYR A 234 -24.86 -9.50 -3.07
N CYS A 235 -24.31 -9.72 -1.87
CA CYS A 235 -24.93 -9.22 -0.64
C CYS A 235 -24.91 -7.69 -0.64
N ALA A 236 -23.73 -7.10 -0.87
CA ALA A 236 -23.61 -5.65 -0.90
C ALA A 236 -24.46 -4.99 -1.99
N LEU A 237 -24.52 -5.58 -3.18
CA LEU A 237 -25.38 -5.10 -4.26
C LEU A 237 -26.86 -5.20 -3.91
N THR A 238 -27.28 -6.28 -3.25
CA THR A 238 -28.66 -6.45 -2.78
C THR A 238 -29.02 -5.38 -1.76
N ASN A 239 -28.12 -5.06 -0.82
CA ASN A 239 -28.31 -3.97 0.14
C ASN A 239 -28.40 -2.57 -0.52
N ARG A 240 -27.85 -2.41 -1.74
CA ARG A 240 -28.00 -1.21 -2.58
C ARG A 240 -29.29 -1.19 -3.41
N GLY A 241 -30.14 -2.21 -3.27
CA GLY A 241 -31.43 -2.31 -3.95
C GLY A 241 -31.39 -2.98 -5.32
N PHE A 242 -30.27 -3.62 -5.68
CA PHE A 242 -30.19 -4.42 -6.91
C PHE A 242 -30.71 -5.84 -6.69
N SER A 243 -31.16 -6.48 -7.76
CA SER A 243 -31.56 -7.89 -7.76
C SER A 243 -31.32 -8.53 -9.12
N ARG A 244 -31.65 -9.83 -9.26
CA ARG A 244 -31.67 -10.49 -10.57
C ARG A 244 -32.65 -9.82 -11.55
N GLU A 245 -33.83 -9.41 -11.07
CA GLU A 245 -34.88 -8.78 -11.88
C GLU A 245 -34.58 -7.30 -12.14
N GLN A 246 -33.79 -6.68 -11.27
CA GLN A 246 -33.35 -5.30 -11.39
C GLN A 246 -31.82 -5.23 -11.21
N PRO A 247 -31.04 -5.75 -12.19
CA PRO A 247 -29.59 -5.72 -12.09
C PRO A 247 -29.08 -4.29 -12.29
N PRO A 248 -27.89 -3.96 -11.76
CA PRO A 248 -27.24 -2.69 -12.06
C PRO A 248 -26.94 -2.58 -13.56
N GLN A 249 -26.88 -1.35 -14.07
CA GLN A 249 -26.49 -1.10 -15.46
C GLN A 249 -25.04 -1.52 -15.72
N ASP A 250 -24.18 -1.27 -14.73
CA ASP A 250 -22.78 -1.65 -14.72
C ASP A 250 -22.49 -2.33 -13.38
N LEU A 251 -22.35 -3.65 -13.41
CA LEU A 251 -22.19 -4.47 -12.23
C LEU A 251 -20.84 -4.23 -11.54
N ASP A 252 -19.79 -4.04 -12.33
CA ASP A 252 -18.44 -3.83 -11.81
C ASP A 252 -18.33 -2.46 -11.17
N ARG A 253 -18.89 -1.44 -11.82
CA ARG A 253 -18.91 -0.08 -11.27
C ARG A 253 -19.64 0.01 -9.94
N GLU A 254 -20.73 -0.73 -9.75
CA GLU A 254 -21.44 -0.73 -8.47
C GLU A 254 -20.66 -1.46 -7.37
N ARG A 255 -19.87 -2.49 -7.71
CA ARG A 255 -18.95 -3.13 -6.75
C ARG A 255 -17.78 -2.20 -6.39
N GLU A 256 -17.21 -1.49 -7.36
CA GLU A 256 -16.18 -0.46 -7.09
C GLU A 256 -16.69 0.61 -6.11
N GLN A 257 -17.94 1.05 -6.28
CA GLN A 257 -18.56 2.00 -5.35
C GLN A 257 -18.77 1.40 -3.95
N VAL A 258 -19.02 0.10 -3.83
CA VAL A 258 -19.07 -0.59 -2.53
C VAL A 258 -17.70 -0.57 -1.87
N VAL A 259 -16.63 -0.90 -2.60
CA VAL A 259 -15.24 -0.85 -2.09
C VAL A 259 -14.90 0.56 -1.63
N GLN A 260 -15.13 1.58 -2.47
CA GLN A 260 -14.87 2.98 -2.13
C GLN A 260 -15.66 3.44 -0.90
N ALA A 261 -16.95 3.10 -0.80
CA ALA A 261 -17.78 3.45 0.35
C ALA A 261 -17.31 2.77 1.64
N PHE A 262 -16.69 1.58 1.55
CA PHE A 262 -16.13 0.90 2.72
C PHE A 262 -14.85 1.57 3.20
N ILE A 263 -13.98 2.01 2.29
CA ILE A 263 -12.80 2.82 2.62
C ILE A 263 -13.24 4.13 3.29
N GLU A 264 -14.25 4.81 2.74
CA GLU A 264 -14.79 6.06 3.30
C GLU A 264 -15.39 5.86 4.70
N LEU A 265 -16.06 4.73 4.97
CA LEU A 265 -16.59 4.44 6.30
C LEU A 265 -15.48 4.34 7.35
N TRP A 266 -14.41 3.64 7.03
CA TRP A 266 -13.25 3.51 7.91
C TRP A 266 -12.52 4.84 8.08
N ALA A 267 -12.17 5.50 6.98
CA ALA A 267 -11.46 6.78 7.00
C ALA A 267 -12.27 7.88 7.71
N GLY A 268 -13.59 7.92 7.48
CA GLY A 268 -14.52 8.81 8.15
C GLY A 268 -14.53 8.60 9.67
N GLY A 269 -14.56 7.35 10.15
CA GLY A 269 -14.47 7.08 11.59
C GLY A 269 -13.16 7.54 12.22
N ILE A 270 -12.02 7.34 11.53
CA ILE A 270 -10.71 7.79 12.00
C ILE A 270 -10.62 9.33 12.00
N ALA A 271 -11.18 9.99 10.98
CA ALA A 271 -11.27 11.44 10.92
C ALA A 271 -12.22 12.03 11.97
N GLU A 272 -13.35 11.37 12.26
CA GLU A 272 -14.30 11.75 13.32
C GLU A 272 -13.62 11.78 14.70
N ALA A 273 -12.66 10.88 14.93
CA ALA A 273 -11.87 10.83 16.16
C ALA A 273 -10.80 11.94 16.25
N GLY A 274 -10.61 12.76 15.21
CA GLY A 274 -9.71 13.92 15.22
C GLY A 274 -8.42 13.76 14.44
N VAL A 275 -8.19 12.62 13.78
CA VAL A 275 -7.01 12.42 12.92
C VAL A 275 -7.16 13.26 11.64
N SER A 276 -6.13 14.04 11.30
CA SER A 276 -6.14 14.85 10.07
C SER A 276 -6.25 13.96 8.82
N GLN A 277 -7.12 14.34 7.88
CA GLN A 277 -7.24 13.68 6.57
C GLN A 277 -5.91 13.58 5.81
N GLU A 278 -4.99 14.53 6.03
CA GLU A 278 -3.67 14.53 5.39
C GLU A 278 -2.78 13.38 5.89
N LYS A 279 -3.18 12.74 6.99
CA LYS A 279 -2.49 11.63 7.64
C LYS A 279 -3.29 10.33 7.57
N ILE A 280 -4.37 10.28 6.80
CA ILE A 280 -5.14 9.08 6.54
C ILE A 280 -4.91 8.70 5.08
N TYR A 281 -4.54 7.45 4.81
CA TYR A 281 -4.25 6.95 3.48
C TYR A 281 -5.10 5.71 3.20
N SER A 282 -5.67 5.54 2.01
CA SER A 282 -6.27 4.24 1.63
C SER A 282 -5.20 3.19 1.32
N HIS A 283 -5.61 1.95 1.10
CA HIS A 283 -4.74 0.90 0.60
C HIS A 283 -5.48 -0.06 -0.33
N THR A 284 -5.16 0.02 -1.62
CA THR A 284 -5.67 -0.91 -2.66
C THR A 284 -4.52 -1.56 -3.42
N ALA A 285 -4.66 -2.85 -3.75
CA ALA A 285 -3.77 -3.52 -4.68
C ALA A 285 -4.17 -3.24 -6.13
N VAL A 286 -3.20 -2.81 -6.95
CA VAL A 286 -3.45 -2.47 -8.36
C VAL A 286 -2.62 -3.36 -9.26
N VAL A 287 -3.29 -4.04 -10.19
CA VAL A 287 -2.69 -4.62 -11.39
C VAL A 287 -2.67 -3.56 -12.48
N SER A 288 -1.50 -3.31 -13.06
CA SER A 288 -1.39 -2.28 -14.10
C SER A 288 -2.22 -2.62 -15.34
N THR A 289 -2.70 -1.58 -16.04
CA THR A 289 -3.42 -1.73 -17.31
C THR A 289 -2.55 -2.44 -18.33
N HIS A 290 -1.25 -2.14 -18.36
CA HIS A 290 -0.29 -2.85 -19.22
C HIS A 290 -0.26 -4.36 -18.90
N THR A 291 -0.20 -4.74 -17.62
CA THR A 291 -0.23 -6.15 -17.22
C THR A 291 -1.53 -6.81 -17.67
N TYR A 292 -2.67 -6.18 -17.38
CA TYR A 292 -3.99 -6.64 -17.81
C TYR A 292 -4.07 -6.82 -19.34
N GLU A 293 -3.61 -5.84 -20.11
CA GLU A 293 -3.58 -5.82 -21.56
C GLU A 293 -2.57 -6.81 -22.17
N ASN A 294 -1.80 -7.54 -21.37
CA ASN A 294 -0.87 -8.58 -21.83
C ASN A 294 -1.15 -9.96 -21.22
N MET A 295 -2.20 -10.12 -20.39
CA MET A 295 -2.59 -11.44 -19.87
C MET A 295 -3.03 -12.36 -21.03
N GLU A 296 -2.51 -13.59 -21.05
CA GLU A 296 -2.81 -14.60 -22.08
C GLU A 296 -4.27 -15.08 -22.02
N GLU A 297 -4.81 -15.25 -20.80
CA GLU A 297 -6.18 -15.72 -20.54
C GLU A 297 -7.13 -14.56 -20.20
N ARG A 298 -7.32 -13.63 -21.13
CA ARG A 298 -8.26 -12.49 -20.94
C ARG A 298 -9.73 -12.84 -21.12
N SER A 299 -10.07 -14.03 -21.62
CA SER A 299 -11.43 -14.28 -22.11
C SER A 299 -12.47 -14.24 -20.99
N GLY A 300 -13.18 -13.11 -20.90
CA GLY A 300 -14.34 -12.94 -20.03
C GLY A 300 -14.09 -12.24 -18.69
N VAL A 301 -12.87 -11.76 -18.41
CA VAL A 301 -12.55 -11.03 -17.16
C VAL A 301 -12.30 -9.55 -17.45
N THR A 302 -12.97 -8.67 -16.71
CA THR A 302 -12.83 -7.21 -16.84
C THR A 302 -11.60 -6.70 -16.06
N TYR A 303 -11.16 -5.48 -16.38
CA TYR A 303 -10.07 -4.84 -15.64
C TYR A 303 -10.40 -4.68 -14.15
N SER A 304 -11.65 -4.32 -13.84
CA SER A 304 -12.13 -4.20 -12.47
C SER A 304 -12.07 -5.54 -11.74
N GLN A 305 -12.48 -6.63 -12.37
CA GLN A 305 -12.37 -7.98 -11.80
C GLN A 305 -10.93 -8.40 -11.51
N VAL A 306 -9.98 -8.10 -12.40
CA VAL A 306 -8.54 -8.37 -12.15
C VAL A 306 -8.01 -7.59 -10.96
N ASN A 307 -8.52 -6.37 -10.74
CA ASN A 307 -8.21 -5.55 -9.56
C ASN A 307 -9.16 -5.80 -8.39
N GLN A 308 -9.96 -6.87 -8.41
CA GLN A 308 -10.89 -7.21 -7.33
C GLN A 308 -11.82 -6.03 -6.97
N PHE A 309 -12.26 -5.31 -8.00
CA PHE A 309 -13.09 -4.10 -7.98
C PHE A 309 -12.47 -2.91 -7.22
N ALA A 310 -11.14 -2.85 -7.15
CA ALA A 310 -10.37 -1.74 -6.58
C ALA A 310 -9.39 -1.12 -7.59
N PRO A 311 -9.83 -0.66 -8.79
CA PRO A 311 -8.95 0.08 -9.69
C PRO A 311 -8.47 1.39 -9.03
N PRO A 312 -7.39 2.04 -9.51
CA PRO A 312 -6.78 3.19 -8.83
C PRO A 312 -7.75 4.30 -8.39
N SER A 313 -8.79 4.57 -9.20
CA SER A 313 -9.80 5.58 -8.89
C SER A 313 -10.59 5.35 -7.58
N VAL A 314 -10.62 4.13 -7.06
CA VAL A 314 -11.30 3.78 -5.79
C VAL A 314 -10.56 4.35 -4.57
N SER A 315 -9.27 4.64 -4.70
CA SER A 315 -8.43 5.16 -3.62
C SER A 315 -8.61 6.66 -3.35
N PHE A 316 -9.55 7.34 -4.00
CA PHE A 316 -9.81 8.76 -3.75
C PHE A 316 -11.11 8.93 -2.95
N GLY A 317 -11.09 9.73 -1.89
CA GLY A 317 -12.28 10.00 -1.07
C GLY A 317 -12.17 11.33 -0.34
N GLU A 318 -13.15 11.62 0.52
CA GLU A 318 -13.26 12.92 1.19
C GLU A 318 -12.31 13.03 2.38
N HIS A 319 -12.13 11.94 3.13
CA HIS A 319 -11.45 11.95 4.43
C HIS A 319 -10.02 11.39 4.40
N TYR A 320 -9.46 11.13 3.22
CA TYR A 320 -8.17 10.45 3.10
C TYR A 320 -7.44 10.77 1.79
N ASN A 321 -6.13 10.57 1.82
CA ASN A 321 -5.26 10.56 0.66
C ASN A 321 -5.22 9.17 0.01
N PRO A 322 -4.98 9.07 -1.31
CA PRO A 322 -4.86 7.77 -1.95
C PRO A 322 -3.62 7.01 -1.48
N GLY A 323 -3.75 5.70 -1.29
CA GLY A 323 -2.62 4.81 -1.11
C GLY A 323 -2.78 3.47 -1.82
N TYR A 324 -1.64 2.90 -2.20
CA TYR A 324 -1.56 1.77 -3.13
C TYR A 324 -0.51 0.76 -2.69
N SER A 325 -0.73 -0.50 -3.06
CA SER A 325 0.36 -1.46 -3.19
C SER A 325 1.23 -1.03 -4.37
N THR A 326 2.54 -0.84 -4.17
CA THR A 326 3.46 -0.31 -5.20
C THR A 326 4.53 -1.32 -5.59
N TYR A 327 4.18 -2.61 -5.61
CA TYR A 327 5.08 -3.64 -6.10
C TYR A 327 5.42 -3.39 -7.59
N PRO A 328 6.72 -3.42 -7.96
CA PRO A 328 7.19 -3.15 -9.31
C PRO A 328 6.42 -3.92 -10.41
N GLN A 329 5.78 -3.17 -11.32
CA GLN A 329 4.94 -3.66 -12.42
C GLN A 329 5.03 -2.71 -13.62
N GLN A 330 4.97 -3.25 -14.83
CA GLN A 330 5.15 -2.44 -16.05
C GLN A 330 3.97 -1.50 -16.21
N GLY A 331 4.23 -0.21 -16.42
CA GLY A 331 3.18 0.80 -16.58
C GLY A 331 2.40 1.12 -15.31
N LEU A 332 2.73 0.54 -14.14
CA LEU A 332 1.99 0.81 -12.91
C LEU A 332 2.19 2.24 -12.45
N MET A 333 3.45 2.68 -12.33
CA MET A 333 3.75 4.01 -11.79
C MET A 333 3.19 5.12 -12.69
N GLU A 334 3.33 4.99 -14.01
CA GLU A 334 2.72 5.92 -14.98
C GLU A 334 1.20 5.97 -14.84
N GLN A 335 0.55 4.82 -14.68
CA GLN A 335 -0.89 4.76 -14.46
C GLN A 335 -1.30 5.45 -13.15
N LEU A 336 -0.54 5.26 -12.07
CA LEU A 336 -0.80 5.93 -10.79
C LEU A 336 -0.59 7.44 -10.90
N TYR A 337 0.46 7.91 -11.57
CA TYR A 337 0.72 9.34 -11.78
C TYR A 337 -0.38 10.01 -12.60
N ASP A 338 -0.81 9.36 -13.68
CA ASP A 338 -1.93 9.83 -14.50
C ASP A 338 -3.21 9.96 -13.68
N GLU A 339 -3.49 8.97 -12.81
CA GLU A 339 -4.66 9.04 -11.96
C GLU A 339 -4.52 10.14 -10.90
N LEU A 340 -3.38 10.24 -10.23
CA LEU A 340 -3.10 11.33 -9.28
C LEU A 340 -3.27 12.71 -9.93
N GLU A 341 -2.77 12.92 -11.16
CA GLU A 341 -2.94 14.18 -11.90
C GLU A 341 -4.42 14.49 -12.17
N ARG A 342 -5.24 13.49 -12.52
CA ARG A 342 -6.70 13.67 -12.72
C ARG A 342 -7.41 14.16 -11.47
N HIS A 343 -6.87 13.87 -10.29
CA HIS A 343 -7.41 14.29 -8.98
C HIS A 343 -6.63 15.46 -8.35
N GLY A 344 -5.83 16.18 -9.14
CA GLY A 344 -5.14 17.39 -8.69
C GLY A 344 -3.84 17.14 -7.94
N SER A 345 -3.24 15.96 -8.10
CA SER A 345 -1.98 15.53 -7.51
C SER A 345 -1.93 15.67 -5.99
N PRO A 346 -2.87 15.04 -5.25
CA PRO A 346 -2.82 15.04 -3.79
C PRO A 346 -1.55 14.33 -3.30
N ALA A 347 -1.17 14.58 -2.04
CA ALA A 347 -0.23 13.71 -1.36
C ALA A 347 -0.77 12.27 -1.36
N TRP A 348 0.11 11.29 -1.41
CA TRP A 348 -0.30 9.88 -1.50
C TRP A 348 0.67 8.97 -0.76
N ALA A 349 0.28 7.71 -0.58
CA ALA A 349 1.11 6.70 0.07
C ALA A 349 1.40 5.50 -0.82
N SER A 350 2.67 5.10 -0.84
CA SER A 350 2.99 3.68 -1.04
C SER A 350 2.64 2.97 0.27
N ALA A 351 1.39 2.51 0.37
CA ALA A 351 0.80 1.93 1.57
C ALA A 351 1.44 0.58 1.93
N GLU A 352 1.85 -0.17 0.90
CA GLU A 352 2.66 -1.36 1.05
C GLU A 352 3.47 -1.57 -0.24
N GLY A 353 4.73 -1.98 -0.11
CA GLY A 353 5.50 -2.39 -1.27
C GLY A 353 6.97 -2.54 -0.95
N THR A 354 7.72 -3.07 -1.89
CA THR A 354 9.19 -3.00 -1.89
C THR A 354 9.64 -3.16 -3.33
N ASN A 355 10.91 -2.97 -3.64
CA ASN A 355 11.45 -3.15 -4.99
C ASN A 355 11.52 -4.63 -5.42
N VAL A 356 10.69 -5.52 -4.87
CA VAL A 356 10.55 -6.93 -5.27
C VAL A 356 9.34 -7.09 -6.17
N GLN A 357 9.54 -7.65 -7.36
CA GLN A 357 8.45 -8.02 -8.24
C GLN A 357 7.83 -9.36 -7.80
N LEU A 358 6.55 -9.36 -7.44
CA LEU A 358 5.86 -10.52 -6.87
C LEU A 358 5.88 -11.78 -7.76
N GLY A 359 5.79 -11.61 -9.08
CA GLY A 359 5.78 -12.74 -10.02
C GLY A 359 7.11 -13.48 -10.16
N PHE A 360 8.24 -12.81 -9.88
CA PHE A 360 9.59 -13.39 -10.00
C PHE A 360 10.32 -13.49 -8.67
N LEU A 361 9.81 -12.83 -7.62
CA LEU A 361 10.44 -12.74 -6.31
C LEU A 361 11.91 -12.25 -6.40
N ALA A 362 12.13 -11.28 -7.29
CA ALA A 362 13.42 -10.68 -7.58
C ALA A 362 13.31 -9.15 -7.59
N SER A 363 14.45 -8.47 -7.48
CA SER A 363 14.49 -7.02 -7.50
C SER A 363 14.05 -6.46 -8.85
N GLY A 364 13.11 -5.51 -8.87
CA GLY A 364 12.66 -4.78 -10.07
C GLY A 364 13.52 -3.56 -10.41
N GLY A 365 14.59 -3.32 -9.65
CA GLY A 365 15.51 -2.18 -9.80
C GLY A 365 16.24 -1.86 -8.49
N SER A 366 17.02 -0.79 -8.46
CA SER A 366 17.63 -0.34 -7.20
C SER A 366 16.57 0.24 -6.26
N MET A 367 16.82 0.15 -4.94
CA MET A 367 15.95 0.79 -3.96
C MET A 367 15.92 2.31 -4.10
N GLU A 368 17.01 2.94 -4.55
CA GLU A 368 17.02 4.38 -4.81
C GLU A 368 16.01 4.76 -5.89
N THR A 369 16.04 4.05 -7.02
CA THR A 369 15.09 4.24 -8.11
C THR A 369 13.66 3.99 -7.64
N TYR A 370 13.44 2.92 -6.87
CA TYR A 370 12.14 2.60 -6.30
C TYR A 370 11.60 3.77 -5.47
N LEU A 371 12.35 4.21 -4.46
CA LEU A 371 11.96 5.35 -3.62
C LEU A 371 11.78 6.65 -4.43
N ALA A 372 12.58 6.85 -5.47
CA ALA A 372 12.48 8.03 -6.34
C ALA A 372 11.13 8.06 -7.08
N TRP A 373 10.64 6.92 -7.60
CA TRP A 373 9.32 6.84 -8.22
C TRP A 373 8.20 7.31 -7.28
N MET A 374 8.31 7.07 -5.97
CA MET A 374 7.32 7.58 -5.03
C MET A 374 7.57 9.04 -4.65
N PHE A 375 8.73 9.34 -4.05
CA PHE A 375 8.97 10.63 -3.41
C PHE A 375 9.14 11.80 -4.40
N ASN A 376 9.64 11.56 -5.61
CA ASN A 376 9.71 12.60 -6.64
C ASN A 376 8.33 12.94 -7.22
N HIS A 377 7.36 12.05 -7.03
CA HIS A 377 5.99 12.17 -7.54
C HIS A 377 4.97 12.40 -6.41
N GLY A 378 5.39 13.02 -5.32
CA GLY A 378 4.48 13.55 -4.30
C GLY A 378 4.03 12.55 -3.23
N ALA A 379 4.66 11.37 -3.12
CA ALA A 379 4.38 10.48 -2.00
C ALA A 379 4.78 11.16 -0.68
N ALA A 380 3.87 11.16 0.28
CA ALA A 380 4.12 11.60 1.64
C ALA A 380 4.64 10.45 2.52
N LEU A 381 4.30 9.21 2.16
CA LEU A 381 4.63 8.00 2.89
C LEU A 381 5.05 6.89 1.93
N VAL A 382 6.15 6.21 2.24
CA VAL A 382 6.55 4.97 1.58
C VAL A 382 6.78 3.91 2.64
N ASN A 383 5.85 2.95 2.75
CA ASN A 383 5.91 1.84 3.69
C ASN A 383 6.53 0.60 3.04
N ILE A 384 7.78 0.32 3.38
CA ILE A 384 8.56 -0.80 2.86
C ILE A 384 8.16 -2.10 3.57
N PHE A 385 7.75 -3.08 2.76
CA PHE A 385 7.47 -4.45 3.17
C PHE A 385 8.75 -5.28 3.17
N GLY A 386 8.93 -6.11 4.20
CA GLY A 386 9.97 -7.15 4.25
C GLY A 386 11.02 -6.99 5.33
N TRP A 387 11.12 -5.82 5.99
CA TRP A 387 12.11 -5.61 7.04
C TRP A 387 11.94 -6.60 8.19
N GLY A 388 13.00 -7.32 8.54
CA GLY A 388 12.99 -8.33 9.59
C GLY A 388 12.10 -9.54 9.32
N VAL A 389 11.49 -9.68 8.14
CA VAL A 389 10.55 -10.77 7.84
C VAL A 389 11.28 -12.08 7.58
N GLY A 390 10.93 -13.12 8.34
CA GLY A 390 11.60 -14.41 8.32
C GLY A 390 12.91 -14.42 9.12
N SER A 391 13.53 -15.60 9.26
CA SER A 391 14.82 -15.70 9.95
C SER A 391 15.94 -15.01 9.16
N GLU A 392 17.02 -14.59 9.82
CA GLU A 392 18.18 -13.96 9.15
C GLU A 392 18.86 -14.90 8.15
N THR A 393 18.64 -16.21 8.31
CA THR A 393 19.11 -17.26 7.42
C THR A 393 18.09 -17.62 6.33
N SER A 394 16.90 -17.03 6.34
CA SER A 394 15.89 -17.31 5.34
C SER A 394 16.22 -16.57 4.05
N ALA A 395 16.11 -17.25 2.91
CA ALA A 395 16.20 -16.62 1.59
C ALA A 395 14.92 -15.85 1.24
N ASN A 396 14.32 -15.14 2.21
CA ASN A 396 13.11 -14.36 1.97
C ASN A 396 13.48 -13.16 1.07
N PRO A 397 12.91 -13.07 -0.15
CA PRO A 397 13.30 -12.05 -1.11
C PRO A 397 12.95 -10.63 -0.62
N PHE A 398 11.82 -10.46 0.07
CA PHE A 398 11.40 -9.17 0.62
C PHE A 398 12.39 -8.66 1.67
N ARG A 399 12.80 -9.54 2.60
CA ARG A 399 13.81 -9.20 3.61
C ARG A 399 15.16 -8.93 2.97
N THR A 400 15.59 -9.83 2.09
CA THR A 400 16.89 -9.74 1.40
C THR A 400 17.04 -8.38 0.73
N THR A 401 16.02 -7.92 0.02
CA THR A 401 16.09 -6.63 -0.67
C THR A 401 15.87 -5.45 0.28
N ALA A 402 14.97 -5.54 1.27
CA ALA A 402 14.76 -4.45 2.24
C ALA A 402 16.00 -4.14 3.10
N GLU A 403 16.79 -5.16 3.46
CA GLU A 403 18.01 -5.04 4.29
C GLU A 403 19.32 -4.99 3.47
N ALA A 404 19.24 -4.97 2.14
CA ALA A 404 20.42 -4.96 1.28
C ALA A 404 21.29 -3.70 1.47
N PRO A 405 22.62 -3.78 1.31
CA PRO A 405 23.50 -2.62 1.49
C PRO A 405 23.18 -1.41 0.61
N ASP A 406 22.71 -1.63 -0.62
CA ASP A 406 22.26 -0.58 -1.54
C ASP A 406 20.93 0.04 -1.09
N SER A 407 20.00 -0.76 -0.55
CA SER A 407 18.78 -0.28 0.11
C SER A 407 19.10 0.60 1.31
N LEU A 408 19.98 0.17 2.20
CA LEU A 408 20.43 0.99 3.34
C LEU A 408 21.08 2.31 2.89
N ALA A 409 21.80 2.31 1.77
CA ALA A 409 22.36 3.53 1.20
C ALA A 409 21.26 4.48 0.68
N ALA A 410 20.26 3.96 -0.02
CA ALA A 410 19.11 4.73 -0.51
C ALA A 410 18.30 5.33 0.65
N TYR A 411 18.06 4.57 1.72
CA TYR A 411 17.35 5.07 2.91
C TYR A 411 18.09 6.23 3.56
N ARG A 412 19.40 6.09 3.79
CA ARG A 412 20.24 7.15 4.36
C ARG A 412 20.26 8.39 3.48
N LYS A 413 20.29 8.21 2.16
CA LYS A 413 20.25 9.30 1.19
C LYS A 413 18.94 10.09 1.31
N PHE A 414 17.80 9.41 1.29
CA PHE A 414 16.49 10.03 1.50
C PHE A 414 16.41 10.76 2.85
N LEU A 415 16.75 10.06 3.94
CA LEU A 415 16.69 10.60 5.31
C LEU A 415 17.70 11.72 5.58
N GLY A 416 18.72 11.85 4.74
CA GLY A 416 19.68 12.95 4.74
C GLY A 416 19.22 14.17 3.93
N GLY A 417 18.03 14.13 3.33
CA GLY A 417 17.50 15.19 2.47
C GLY A 417 18.16 15.28 1.10
N GLU A 418 18.91 14.26 0.68
CA GLU A 418 19.53 14.22 -0.65
C GLU A 418 18.50 13.86 -1.72
N ALA A 419 18.69 14.38 -2.93
CA ALA A 419 17.81 14.07 -4.06
C ALA A 419 17.99 12.61 -4.51
N LEU A 420 16.89 11.88 -4.57
CA LEU A 420 16.82 10.53 -5.14
C LEU A 420 16.84 10.61 -6.66
N VAL A 421 17.54 9.66 -7.29
CA VAL A 421 17.64 9.57 -8.74
C VAL A 421 16.71 8.49 -9.25
N GLU A 422 15.80 8.88 -10.14
CA GLU A 422 15.04 7.92 -10.94
C GLU A 422 15.98 7.27 -11.96
N GLY A 423 16.08 5.94 -11.89
CA GLY A 423 16.65 5.13 -12.94
C GLY A 423 15.58 4.55 -13.84
N ASP A 424 16.01 4.00 -14.97
CA ASP A 424 15.13 3.20 -15.82
C ASP A 424 14.66 1.95 -15.05
N TYR A 425 13.37 1.67 -15.18
CA TYR A 425 12.83 0.39 -14.82
C TYR A 425 13.37 -0.64 -15.82
N VAL A 426 14.34 -1.46 -15.43
CA VAL A 426 14.71 -2.64 -16.22
C VAL A 426 13.66 -3.69 -15.89
N PHE A 427 12.60 -3.79 -16.70
CA PHE A 427 11.91 -5.06 -16.76
C PHE A 427 12.91 -5.96 -17.43
N PRO A 428 13.44 -6.96 -16.72
CA PRO A 428 13.99 -8.04 -17.46
C PRO A 428 12.76 -8.62 -18.17
N ASP A 429 12.50 -8.26 -19.44
CA ASP A 429 11.78 -9.14 -20.38
C ASP A 429 12.65 -10.37 -20.67
N LEU A 430 13.35 -10.82 -19.64
CA LEU A 430 14.29 -11.89 -19.63
C LEU A 430 13.54 -13.19 -19.84
N PRO A 431 12.30 -13.41 -19.34
CA PRO A 431 11.52 -14.57 -19.76
C PRO A 431 11.24 -14.61 -21.27
N ALA A 432 10.70 -13.54 -21.90
CA ALA A 432 10.41 -13.61 -23.33
C ALA A 432 11.69 -13.57 -24.17
N ARG A 433 12.74 -12.85 -23.73
CA ARG A 433 14.06 -12.91 -24.35
C ARG A 433 14.69 -14.29 -24.22
N ILE A 434 14.61 -14.96 -23.07
CA ILE A 434 15.06 -16.35 -22.88
C ILE A 434 14.26 -17.29 -23.77
N GLN A 435 12.93 -17.14 -23.84
CA GLN A 435 12.10 -17.95 -24.74
C GLN A 435 12.50 -17.74 -26.20
N THR A 436 12.73 -16.49 -26.61
CA THR A 436 13.22 -16.14 -27.95
C THR A 436 14.57 -16.81 -28.20
N ILE A 437 15.54 -16.65 -27.29
CA ILE A 437 16.84 -17.32 -27.33
C ILE A 437 16.68 -18.84 -27.46
N GLN A 438 15.88 -19.47 -26.61
CA GLN A 438 15.65 -20.92 -26.64
C GLN A 438 15.03 -21.41 -27.95
N SER A 439 14.14 -20.62 -28.54
CA SER A 439 13.46 -20.97 -29.78
C SER A 439 14.30 -20.75 -31.04
N GLU A 440 15.11 -19.68 -31.08
CA GLU A 440 15.84 -19.26 -32.28
C GLU A 440 17.29 -19.76 -32.32
N LEU A 441 17.92 -19.91 -31.16
CA LEU A 441 19.34 -20.26 -31.06
C LEU A 441 19.72 -21.57 -31.77
N PRO A 442 18.94 -22.68 -31.69
CA PRO A 442 19.31 -23.92 -32.38
C PRO A 442 19.45 -23.75 -33.90
N ALA A 443 18.49 -23.08 -34.53
CA ALA A 443 18.50 -22.81 -35.98
C ALA A 443 19.65 -21.86 -36.37
N TRP A 444 19.97 -20.89 -35.52
CA TRP A 444 21.10 -20.00 -35.74
C TRP A 444 22.46 -20.71 -35.62
N ILE A 445 22.63 -21.62 -34.65
CA ILE A 445 23.86 -22.41 -34.49
C ILE A 445 24.12 -23.29 -35.71
N GLU A 446 23.07 -23.92 -36.27
CA GLU A 446 23.18 -24.71 -37.50
C GLU A 446 23.73 -23.88 -38.69
N GLN A 447 23.35 -22.61 -38.76
CA GLN A 447 23.79 -21.68 -39.80
C GLN A 447 25.16 -21.06 -39.50
N ASN A 448 25.57 -21.00 -38.23
CA ASN A 448 26.78 -20.30 -37.76
C ASN A 448 27.69 -21.18 -36.88
N PRO A 449 28.11 -22.39 -37.31
CA PRO A 449 28.81 -23.34 -36.46
C PRO A 449 30.15 -22.83 -35.92
N SER A 450 30.81 -21.90 -36.62
CA SER A 450 32.07 -21.30 -36.15
C SER A 450 31.91 -20.36 -34.95
N ARG A 451 30.68 -19.92 -34.64
CA ARG A 451 30.37 -19.03 -33.52
C ARG A 451 29.69 -19.73 -32.33
N GLN A 452 29.45 -21.04 -32.44
CA GLN A 452 28.87 -21.83 -31.36
C GLN A 452 29.58 -21.67 -30.00
N PRO A 453 30.94 -21.69 -29.92
CA PRO A 453 31.62 -21.52 -28.63
C PRO A 453 31.39 -20.16 -27.96
N GLU A 454 31.13 -19.11 -28.74
CA GLU A 454 30.86 -17.76 -28.25
C GLU A 454 29.50 -17.71 -27.54
N VAL A 455 28.46 -18.26 -28.19
CA VAL A 455 27.11 -18.27 -27.61
C VAL A 455 27.00 -19.27 -26.46
N GLU A 456 27.70 -20.41 -26.51
CA GLU A 456 27.75 -21.35 -25.38
C GLU A 456 28.32 -20.70 -24.11
N ALA A 457 29.32 -19.82 -24.24
CA ALA A 457 29.88 -19.08 -23.11
C ALA A 457 28.88 -18.06 -22.54
N LEU A 458 28.13 -17.35 -23.40
CA LEU A 458 27.08 -16.43 -22.97
C LEU A 458 25.91 -17.16 -22.32
N MET A 459 25.49 -18.31 -22.85
CA MET A 459 24.44 -19.15 -22.24
C MET A 459 24.83 -19.65 -20.85
N LEU A 460 26.11 -19.95 -20.63
CA LEU A 460 26.62 -20.33 -19.32
C LEU A 460 26.55 -19.14 -18.33
N GLN A 461 26.96 -17.95 -18.76
CA GLN A 461 26.85 -16.73 -17.94
C GLN A 461 25.39 -16.40 -17.62
N LEU A 462 24.50 -16.49 -18.61
CA LEU A 462 23.07 -16.29 -18.44
C LEU A 462 22.51 -17.26 -17.38
N SER A 463 22.83 -18.56 -17.48
CA SER A 463 22.44 -19.56 -16.50
C SER A 463 22.96 -19.23 -15.10
N GLN A 464 24.23 -18.84 -14.98
CA GLN A 464 24.84 -18.47 -13.70
C GLN A 464 24.14 -17.27 -13.07
N TYR A 465 23.88 -16.19 -13.84
CA TYR A 465 23.21 -15.02 -13.31
C TYR A 465 21.75 -15.28 -12.95
N LEU A 466 21.06 -16.16 -13.68
CA LEU A 466 19.73 -16.63 -13.30
C LEU A 466 19.76 -17.42 -11.99
N GLU A 467 20.74 -18.32 -11.81
CA GLU A 467 20.92 -19.08 -10.56
C GLU A 467 21.26 -18.18 -9.36
N GLU A 468 22.01 -17.10 -9.59
CA GLU A 468 22.36 -16.09 -8.59
C GLU A 468 21.25 -15.04 -8.36
N ASN A 469 20.13 -15.13 -9.09
CA ASN A 469 19.04 -14.15 -9.09
C ASN A 469 19.49 -12.72 -9.46
N ASN A 470 20.52 -12.60 -10.29
CA ASN A 470 21.08 -11.35 -10.79
C ASN A 470 20.43 -10.97 -12.13
N CYS A 471 19.21 -10.44 -12.07
CA CYS A 471 18.38 -10.16 -13.25
C CYS A 471 18.95 -9.08 -14.19
N ASP A 472 19.75 -8.15 -13.67
CA ASP A 472 20.37 -7.09 -14.47
C ASP A 472 21.46 -7.66 -15.39
N GLU A 473 22.39 -8.43 -14.82
CA GLU A 473 23.43 -9.09 -15.62
C GLU A 473 22.86 -10.18 -16.52
N ALA A 474 21.86 -10.94 -16.04
CA ALA A 474 21.15 -11.91 -16.88
C ALA A 474 20.46 -11.22 -18.07
N SER A 475 19.84 -10.06 -17.87
CA SER A 475 19.27 -9.25 -18.96
C SER A 475 20.31 -8.79 -19.95
N ARG A 476 21.44 -8.26 -19.46
CA ARG A 476 22.54 -7.80 -20.32
C ARG A 476 23.09 -8.93 -21.17
N VAL A 477 23.29 -10.11 -20.58
CA VAL A 477 23.76 -11.30 -21.31
C VAL A 477 22.70 -11.81 -22.30
N ALA A 478 21.41 -11.78 -21.93
CA ALA A 478 20.33 -12.12 -22.86
C ALA A 478 20.29 -11.17 -24.08
N ASP A 479 20.50 -9.86 -23.88
CA ASP A 479 20.60 -8.89 -24.97
C ASP A 479 21.82 -9.14 -25.86
N GLU A 480 22.96 -9.52 -25.27
CA GLU A 480 24.14 -9.92 -26.03
C GLU A 480 23.85 -11.15 -26.91
N ILE A 481 23.20 -12.18 -26.37
CA ILE A 481 22.83 -13.37 -27.15
C ILE A 481 21.85 -12.99 -28.26
N LEU A 482 20.83 -12.18 -27.97
CA LEU A 482 19.85 -11.74 -28.96
C LEU A 482 20.49 -10.93 -30.08
N ALA A 483 21.40 -10.01 -29.76
CA ALA A 483 22.14 -9.25 -30.76
C ALA A 483 22.99 -10.13 -31.70
N LEU A 484 23.32 -11.37 -31.29
CA LEU A 484 24.00 -12.35 -32.14
C LEU A 484 23.03 -13.10 -33.06
N ILE A 485 21.86 -13.47 -32.54
CA ILE A 485 20.95 -14.41 -33.20
C ILE A 485 19.80 -13.75 -33.96
N THR A 486 19.40 -12.55 -33.56
CA THR A 486 18.43 -11.72 -34.28
C THR A 486 19.16 -10.68 -35.16
N PRO A 487 18.75 -10.53 -36.44
CA PRO A 487 19.43 -9.68 -37.42
C PRO A 487 19.25 -8.18 -37.25
#